data_AF-A0A382NYU6-F1
#
_entry.id   AF-A0A382NYU6-F1
#
_cell.length_a   1.000
_cell.length_b   1.000
_cell.length_c   1.000
_cell.angle_alpha   90.00
_cell.angle_beta   90.00
_cell.angle_gamma   90.00
#
_symmetry.space_group_name_H-M   'P 1'
#
loop_
_entity.id
_entity.type
_entity.pdbx_description
1 polymer ?
#
loop_
_entity_poly.entity_id
_entity_poly.type
_entity_poly.pdbx_seq_one_letter_code
_entity_poly.pdbx_strand_id
1 'polypeptide(L)'
;MHIAGKVFLGLGAVLLVLGLVMAGAGRNSLGDMGDVDVEGKTVWSGQNGVFTYDGMDTLMVFVPDTVRCDEFTITFSNDSGPTETKMDACTEDGSAPEGYADDPDGWYHMGTFGWEGESAGDYTLEANTEVNLLPMWEVIGEE
;
A
#
# COMPACT_ATOMS: atom_id res chain seq x y z
N MET A 1 16.44 -34.89 -44.40
CA MET A 1 15.94 -34.60 -43.05
C MET A 1 16.72 -33.42 -42.46
N HIS A 2 16.45 -32.18 -42.89
CA HIS A 2 17.23 -30.98 -42.47
C HIS A 2 16.38 -29.71 -42.27
N ILE A 3 15.05 -29.83 -42.33
CA ILE A 3 14.13 -28.68 -42.19
C ILE A 3 13.50 -28.61 -40.80
N ALA A 4 13.28 -29.74 -40.12
CA ALA A 4 12.65 -29.76 -38.80
C ALA A 4 13.55 -29.17 -37.69
N GLY A 5 14.87 -29.41 -37.72
CA GLY A 5 15.78 -28.93 -36.66
C GLY A 5 16.01 -27.41 -36.65
N LYS A 6 15.90 -26.74 -37.81
CA LYS A 6 16.11 -25.28 -37.91
C LYS A 6 14.95 -24.47 -37.34
N VAL A 7 13.73 -25.02 -37.41
CA VAL A 7 12.51 -24.35 -36.90
C VAL A 7 12.51 -24.31 -35.37
N PHE A 8 12.86 -25.43 -34.71
CA PHE A 8 12.92 -25.47 -33.25
C PHE A 8 14.07 -24.63 -32.68
N LEU A 9 15.22 -24.57 -33.37
CA LEU A 9 16.34 -23.73 -32.94
C LEU A 9 16.02 -22.23 -33.07
N GLY A 10 15.28 -21.84 -34.13
CA GLY A 10 14.78 -20.48 -34.29
C GLY A 10 13.73 -20.10 -33.23
N LEU A 11 12.78 -20.99 -32.93
CA LEU A 11 11.75 -20.75 -31.93
C LEU A 11 12.34 -20.67 -30.51
N GLY A 12 13.31 -21.52 -30.18
CA GLY A 12 14.02 -21.48 -28.90
C GLY A 12 14.80 -20.18 -28.70
N ALA A 13 15.46 -19.67 -29.74
CA ALA A 13 16.16 -18.39 -29.70
C ALA A 13 15.20 -17.21 -29.51
N VAL A 14 14.03 -17.25 -30.14
CA VAL A 14 12.98 -16.22 -29.96
C VAL A 14 12.46 -16.21 -28.53
N LEU A 15 12.20 -17.38 -27.93
CA LEU A 15 11.75 -17.49 -26.54
C LEU A 15 12.83 -17.03 -25.54
N LEU A 16 14.11 -17.28 -25.83
CA LEU A 16 15.21 -16.77 -25.00
C LEU A 16 15.34 -15.24 -25.06
N VAL A 17 15.20 -14.65 -26.25
CA VAL A 17 15.21 -13.19 -26.41
C VAL A 17 13.99 -12.55 -25.73
N LEU A 18 12.80 -13.14 -25.87
CA LEU A 18 11.60 -12.72 -25.16
C LEU A 18 11.75 -12.82 -23.64
N GLY A 19 12.31 -13.92 -23.13
CA GLY A 19 12.61 -14.08 -21.72
C GLY A 19 13.62 -13.07 -21.19
N LEU A 20 14.60 -12.67 -22.02
CA LEU A 20 15.61 -11.68 -21.65
C LEU A 20 15.06 -10.24 -21.69
N VAL A 21 14.12 -9.95 -22.59
CA VAL A 21 13.35 -8.70 -22.59
C VAL A 21 12.46 -8.61 -21.35
N MET A 22 11.76 -9.68 -20.98
CA MET A 22 10.94 -9.70 -19.76
C MET A 22 11.79 -9.68 -18.47
N ALA A 23 12.96 -10.33 -18.45
CA ALA A 23 13.91 -10.25 -17.33
C ALA A 23 14.71 -8.93 -17.26
N GLY A 24 14.73 -8.16 -18.36
CA GLY A 24 15.30 -6.81 -18.41
C GLY A 24 14.29 -5.74 -17.98
N ALA A 25 13.02 -5.91 -18.34
CA ALA A 25 11.92 -5.07 -17.88
C ALA A 25 11.55 -5.34 -16.42
N GLY A 26 11.59 -6.61 -15.98
CA GLY A 26 11.29 -7.00 -14.60
C GLY A 26 12.41 -6.74 -13.59
N ARG A 27 13.57 -6.21 -14.01
CA ARG A 27 14.65 -5.82 -13.08
C ARG A 27 14.49 -4.39 -12.54
N ASN A 28 13.56 -3.61 -13.09
CA ASN A 28 13.19 -2.29 -12.55
C ASN A 28 11.92 -2.35 -11.69
N SER A 29 11.27 -3.52 -11.60
CA SER A 29 10.04 -3.73 -10.83
C SER A 29 10.30 -4.25 -9.40
N LEU A 30 11.57 -4.41 -9.03
CA LEU A 30 11.98 -4.45 -7.63
C LEU A 30 12.45 -3.04 -7.25
N GLY A 31 11.61 -2.04 -7.53
CA GLY A 31 11.79 -0.67 -7.08
C GLY A 31 11.26 -0.58 -5.66
N ASP A 32 12.08 -0.03 -4.78
CA ASP A 32 11.82 0.24 -3.37
C ASP A 32 10.35 0.55 -3.08
N MET A 33 9.77 -0.11 -2.07
CA MET A 33 8.58 0.41 -1.39
C MET A 33 8.84 1.81 -0.78
N GLY A 34 10.10 2.26 -0.77
CA GLY A 34 10.54 3.62 -0.49
C GLY A 34 10.23 4.69 -1.55
N ASP A 35 9.73 4.34 -2.76
CA ASP A 35 9.38 5.32 -3.81
C ASP A 35 7.90 5.77 -3.77
N VAL A 36 7.11 5.33 -2.80
CA VAL A 36 5.69 5.73 -2.70
C VAL A 36 5.59 7.20 -2.29
N ASP A 37 5.14 8.06 -3.21
CA ASP A 37 4.81 9.45 -2.93
C ASP A 37 3.51 9.53 -2.10
N VAL A 38 3.67 9.53 -0.77
CA VAL A 38 2.56 9.57 0.18
C VAL A 38 1.66 10.78 -0.07
N GLU A 39 2.26 11.96 -0.16
CA GLU A 39 1.51 13.21 -0.36
C GLU A 39 0.81 13.25 -1.72
N GLY A 40 1.46 12.75 -2.77
CA GLY A 40 0.91 12.71 -4.13
C GLY A 40 -0.23 11.70 -4.33
N LYS A 41 -0.24 10.60 -3.57
CA LYS A 41 -1.25 9.52 -3.66
C LYS A 41 -2.34 9.58 -2.59
N THR A 42 -2.25 10.54 -1.67
CA THR A 42 -3.24 10.71 -0.62
C THR A 42 -4.60 11.09 -1.18
N VAL A 43 -5.62 10.30 -0.86
CA VAL A 43 -7.03 10.63 -1.19
C VAL A 43 -7.72 11.43 -0.10
N TRP A 44 -7.19 11.39 1.13
CA TRP A 44 -7.68 12.19 2.24
C TRP A 44 -6.58 12.45 3.27
N SER A 45 -6.46 13.69 3.73
CA SER A 45 -5.56 14.07 4.82
C SER A 45 -6.25 14.91 5.89
N GLY A 46 -5.85 14.70 7.13
CA GLY A 46 -6.32 15.48 8.26
C GLY A 46 -6.27 14.72 9.59
N GLN A 47 -6.59 15.44 10.67
CA GLN A 47 -6.71 14.86 12.01
C GLN A 47 -8.17 14.49 12.35
N ASN A 48 -9.13 15.23 11.81
CA ASN A 48 -10.56 14.96 11.96
C ASN A 48 -11.30 15.41 10.70
N GLY A 49 -12.22 14.58 10.22
CA GLY A 49 -13.14 14.95 9.17
C GLY A 49 -13.95 13.78 8.64
N VAL A 50 -14.70 14.04 7.58
CA VAL A 50 -15.48 13.02 6.89
C VAL A 50 -14.82 12.73 5.55
N PHE A 51 -14.72 11.45 5.19
CA PHE A 51 -14.33 10.99 3.87
C PHE A 51 -15.33 9.98 3.35
N THR A 52 -15.42 9.85 2.02
CA THR A 52 -16.28 8.87 1.37
C THR A 52 -15.45 7.65 0.99
N TYR A 53 -15.85 6.48 1.49
CA TYR A 53 -15.26 5.18 1.18
C TYR A 53 -16.08 4.48 0.08
N ASP A 54 -15.42 3.97 -0.95
CA ASP A 54 -16.10 3.34 -2.09
C ASP A 54 -16.33 1.83 -1.93
N GLY A 55 -15.73 1.21 -0.90
CA GLY A 55 -15.85 -0.23 -0.63
C GLY A 55 -15.13 -1.14 -1.63
N MET A 56 -14.30 -0.58 -2.51
CA MET A 56 -13.61 -1.34 -3.56
C MET A 56 -12.14 -1.58 -3.24
N ASP A 57 -11.46 -0.61 -2.63
CA ASP A 57 -10.05 -0.69 -2.26
C ASP A 57 -9.87 -0.40 -0.77
N THR A 58 -8.90 -1.07 -0.14
CA THR A 58 -8.55 -0.80 1.26
C THR A 58 -7.71 0.46 1.35
N LEU A 59 -7.87 1.24 2.42
CA LEU A 59 -7.12 2.46 2.66
C LEU A 59 -6.01 2.21 3.68
N MET A 60 -4.77 2.46 3.30
CA MET A 60 -3.62 2.46 4.20
C MET A 60 -3.55 3.78 4.97
N VAL A 61 -3.22 3.70 6.26
CA VAL A 61 -3.14 4.83 7.17
C VAL A 61 -1.66 5.18 7.37
N PHE A 62 -1.25 6.33 6.83
CA PHE A 62 0.11 6.84 6.98
C PHE A 62 0.15 8.04 7.94
N VAL A 63 1.22 8.10 8.74
CA VAL A 63 1.53 9.22 9.63
C VAL A 63 3.01 9.57 9.54
N PRO A 64 3.43 10.79 9.94
CA PRO A 64 4.85 11.12 9.98
C PRO A 64 5.63 10.17 10.91
N ASP A 65 6.87 9.79 10.53
CA ASP A 65 7.76 8.89 11.29
C ASP A 65 8.17 9.39 12.69
N THR A 66 7.84 10.65 12.99
CA THR A 66 8.00 11.27 14.31
C THR A 66 6.91 10.87 15.31
N VAL A 67 5.82 10.25 14.85
CA VAL A 67 4.70 9.79 15.68
C VAL A 67 5.01 8.40 16.22
N ARG A 68 4.86 8.22 17.53
CA ARG A 68 5.04 6.90 18.15
C ARG A 68 3.84 5.99 17.89
N CYS A 69 4.12 4.74 17.52
CA CYS A 69 3.09 3.72 17.29
C CYS A 69 2.23 3.47 18.54
N ASP A 70 2.84 3.41 19.73
CA ASP A 70 2.13 3.15 20.99
C ASP A 70 1.27 4.31 21.51
N GLU A 71 1.47 5.52 20.98
CA GLU A 71 0.69 6.72 21.32
C GLU A 71 -0.35 7.06 20.24
N PHE A 72 -0.22 6.48 19.04
CA PHE A 72 -1.12 6.76 17.93
C PHE A 72 -2.51 6.18 18.19
N THR A 73 -3.53 7.00 17.96
CA THR A 73 -4.92 6.59 18.06
C THR A 73 -5.69 7.11 16.86
N ILE A 74 -6.46 6.24 16.23
CA ILE A 74 -7.38 6.56 15.14
C ILE A 74 -8.70 5.84 15.36
N THR A 75 -9.81 6.49 15.02
CA THR A 75 -11.14 5.90 15.05
C THR A 75 -11.86 6.28 13.76
N PHE A 76 -12.45 5.27 13.14
CA PHE A 76 -13.36 5.43 12.02
C PHE A 76 -14.78 5.16 12.52
N SER A 77 -15.77 5.93 12.09
CA SER A 77 -17.15 5.73 12.49
C SER A 77 -18.13 6.16 11.41
N ASN A 78 -19.31 5.55 11.37
CA ASN A 78 -20.41 5.96 10.51
C ASN A 78 -21.73 5.92 11.29
N ASP A 79 -22.86 5.99 10.59
CA ASP A 79 -24.21 5.91 11.20
C ASP A 79 -24.46 4.65 12.03
N SER A 80 -23.68 3.58 11.79
CA SER A 80 -23.76 2.32 12.54
C SER A 80 -22.87 2.30 13.79
N GLY A 81 -22.04 3.32 13.99
CA GLY A 81 -21.11 3.44 15.12
C GLY A 81 -19.64 3.35 14.70
N PRO A 82 -18.72 3.10 15.66
CA PRO A 82 -17.30 2.93 15.37
C PRO A 82 -17.05 1.64 14.60
N THR A 83 -16.08 1.71 13.71
CA THR A 83 -15.63 0.61 12.86
C THR A 83 -14.31 0.08 13.38
N GLU A 84 -14.09 -1.23 13.23
CA GLU A 84 -12.78 -1.80 13.51
C GLU A 84 -11.78 -1.33 12.44
N THR A 85 -10.51 -1.22 12.80
CA THR A 85 -9.45 -0.88 11.85
C THR A 85 -8.27 -1.74 12.21
N LYS A 86 -7.69 -2.37 11.19
CA LYS A 86 -6.56 -3.27 11.41
C LYS A 86 -5.30 -2.42 11.60
N MET A 87 -4.96 -2.19 12.85
CA MET A 87 -3.71 -1.51 13.24
C MET A 87 -2.55 -2.49 13.19
N ASP A 88 -1.39 -2.03 12.75
CA ASP A 88 -0.17 -2.83 12.77
C ASP A 88 0.37 -2.95 14.20
N ALA A 89 1.06 -4.06 14.45
CA ALA A 89 1.69 -4.28 15.75
C ALA A 89 2.83 -3.27 15.93
N CYS A 90 3.00 -2.73 17.12
CA CYS A 90 4.16 -1.90 17.41
C CYS A 90 5.38 -2.77 17.73
N THR A 91 6.56 -2.25 17.38
CA THR A 91 7.86 -2.73 17.85
C THR A 91 7.90 -2.86 19.39
N GLU A 92 8.81 -3.67 19.93
CA GLU A 92 8.90 -3.92 21.39
C GLU A 92 9.07 -2.64 22.22
N ASP A 93 9.70 -1.60 21.67
CA ASP A 93 9.89 -0.30 22.32
C ASP A 93 8.74 0.70 22.04
N GLY A 94 7.73 0.29 21.27
CA GLY A 94 6.54 1.05 20.92
C GLY A 94 6.79 2.22 19.96
N SER A 95 8.02 2.39 19.47
CA SER A 95 8.40 3.59 18.72
C SER A 95 7.81 3.60 17.31
N ALA A 96 7.89 2.48 16.61
CA ALA A 96 7.47 2.31 15.23
C ALA A 96 6.56 1.08 15.07
N PRO A 97 5.75 1.01 14.00
CA PRO A 97 5.05 -0.21 13.61
C PRO A 97 6.04 -1.32 13.18
N GLU A 98 5.67 -2.57 13.35
CA GLU A 98 6.42 -3.71 12.82
C GLU A 98 6.39 -3.69 11.30
N GLY A 99 7.55 -3.83 10.66
CA GLY A 99 7.66 -3.75 9.20
C GLY A 99 7.93 -2.35 8.65
N TYR A 100 8.07 -1.32 9.50
CA TYR A 100 8.33 0.07 9.08
C TYR A 100 9.55 0.26 8.16
N ALA A 101 10.48 -0.69 8.13
CA ALA A 101 11.64 -0.63 7.25
C ALA A 101 11.28 -0.73 5.76
N ASP A 102 10.08 -1.22 5.45
CA ASP A 102 9.52 -1.27 4.11
C ASP A 102 8.68 0.00 3.79
N ASP A 103 8.48 0.90 4.76
CA ASP A 103 7.70 2.13 4.58
C ASP A 103 8.51 3.23 3.87
N PRO A 104 7.83 4.20 3.22
CA PRO A 104 8.48 5.35 2.61
C PRO A 104 9.21 6.23 3.63
N ASP A 105 10.35 6.79 3.22
CA ASP A 105 11.14 7.69 4.05
C ASP A 105 10.27 8.85 4.61
N GLY A 106 10.29 9.04 5.93
CA GLY A 106 9.54 10.08 6.62
C GLY A 106 8.11 9.68 7.04
N TRP A 107 7.68 8.46 6.73
CA TRP A 107 6.32 7.98 6.99
C TRP A 107 6.31 6.62 7.69
N TYR A 108 5.27 6.39 8.48
CA TYR A 108 4.93 5.09 9.04
C TYR A 108 3.54 4.66 8.58
N HIS A 109 3.44 3.42 8.11
CA HIS A 109 2.17 2.73 7.90
C HIS A 109 1.67 2.18 9.24
N MET A 110 0.58 2.75 9.75
CA MET A 110 0.06 2.41 11.07
C MET A 110 -1.07 1.37 11.02
N GLY A 111 -1.63 1.11 9.85
CA GLY A 111 -2.73 0.18 9.70
C GLY A 111 -3.52 0.35 8.41
N THR A 112 -4.56 -0.47 8.28
CA THR A 112 -5.40 -0.57 7.09
C THR A 112 -6.88 -0.51 7.46
N PHE A 113 -7.59 0.43 6.86
CA PHE A 113 -9.05 0.54 6.87
C PHE A 113 -9.64 -0.17 5.65
N GLY A 114 -10.82 -0.79 5.78
CA GLY A 114 -11.45 -1.53 4.67
C GLY A 114 -11.12 -3.02 4.65
N TRP A 115 -10.17 -3.47 5.48
CA TRP A 115 -9.69 -4.85 5.51
C TRP A 115 -10.75 -5.85 6.02
N GLU A 116 -11.62 -5.42 6.94
CA GLU A 116 -12.65 -6.27 7.55
C GLU A 116 -13.95 -6.29 6.71
N GLY A 117 -13.95 -5.64 5.54
CA GLY A 117 -15.09 -5.62 4.62
C GLY A 117 -16.11 -4.53 4.90
N GLU A 118 -15.62 -3.37 5.34
CA GLU A 118 -16.40 -2.17 5.57
C GLU A 118 -17.25 -1.82 4.33
N SER A 119 -18.50 -1.42 4.57
CA SER A 119 -19.40 -1.05 3.48
C SER A 119 -19.04 0.32 2.92
N ALA A 120 -19.24 0.52 1.62
CA ALA A 120 -19.14 1.84 1.00
C ALA A 120 -20.05 2.85 1.69
N GLY A 121 -19.59 4.08 1.87
CA GLY A 121 -20.32 5.14 2.56
C GLY A 121 -19.41 6.21 3.15
N ASP A 122 -20.01 7.16 3.86
CA ASP A 122 -19.28 8.24 4.53
C ASP A 122 -18.83 7.78 5.92
N TYR A 123 -17.54 7.96 6.21
CA TYR A 123 -16.94 7.68 7.50
C TYR A 123 -16.35 8.95 8.08
N THR A 124 -16.59 9.15 9.37
CA THR A 124 -15.92 10.15 10.19
C THR A 124 -14.64 9.53 10.74
N LEU A 125 -13.52 10.19 10.48
CA LEU A 125 -12.20 9.85 10.99
C LEU A 125 -11.85 10.82 12.12
N GLU A 126 -11.42 10.29 13.25
CA GLU A 126 -10.85 11.06 14.37
C GLU A 126 -9.52 10.43 14.79
N ALA A 127 -8.43 11.20 14.67
CA ALA A 127 -7.10 10.79 15.07
C ALA A 127 -6.47 11.81 16.03
N ASN A 128 -5.44 11.40 16.77
CA ASN A 128 -4.67 12.31 17.63
C ASN A 128 -3.55 13.07 16.90
N THR A 129 -3.28 12.73 15.65
CA THR A 129 -2.32 13.40 14.75
C THR A 129 -2.91 13.50 13.34
N GLU A 130 -2.26 14.25 12.47
CA GLU A 130 -2.60 14.27 11.05
C GLU A 130 -2.27 12.91 10.41
N VAL A 131 -3.21 12.38 9.63
CA VAL A 131 -3.06 11.12 8.92
C VAL A 131 -3.30 11.33 7.43
N ASN A 132 -2.67 10.48 6.62
CA ASN A 132 -2.86 10.41 5.17
C ASN A 132 -3.44 9.04 4.81
N LEU A 133 -4.54 9.03 4.07
CA LEU A 133 -5.17 7.80 3.58
C LEU A 133 -4.79 7.56 2.13
N LEU A 134 -4.24 6.38 1.85
CA LEU A 134 -3.81 5.97 0.52
C LEU A 134 -4.55 4.71 0.08
N PRO A 135 -5.08 4.64 -1.16
CA PRO A 135 -5.63 3.40 -1.69
C PRO A 135 -4.52 2.36 -1.90
N MET A 136 -4.68 1.18 -1.30
CA MET A 136 -3.68 0.11 -1.35
C MET A 136 -3.38 -0.34 -2.78
N TRP A 137 -4.40 -0.42 -3.64
CA TRP A 137 -4.24 -0.84 -5.02
C TRP A 137 -3.60 0.22 -5.91
N GLU A 138 -3.69 1.51 -5.57
CA GLU A 138 -2.96 2.58 -6.29
C GLU A 138 -1.47 2.65 -5.91
N VAL A 139 -1.09 2.04 -4.79
CA VAL A 139 0.30 1.94 -4.34
C VAL A 139 0.95 0.64 -4.82
N ILE A 140 0.23 -0.49 -4.72
CA ILE A 140 0.76 -1.82 -5.09
C ILE A 140 0.49 -2.15 -6.55
N GLY A 141 -0.59 -1.63 -7.15
CA GLY A 141 -1.05 -1.95 -8.50
C GLY A 141 -0.44 -1.12 -9.62
N GLU A 142 0.43 -0.15 -9.31
CA GLU A 142 1.29 0.51 -10.30
C GLU A 142 2.44 -0.41 -10.70
N GLU A 143 2.15 -1.41 -11.54
CA GLU A 143 3.13 -2.15 -12.37
C GLU A 143 3.23 -1.57 -13.80
#